data_AF-A0AAU9JZP6-F1
#
_entry.id   AF-A0AAU9JZP6-F1
#
_cell.length_a   1.000
_cell.length_b   1.000
_cell.length_c   1.000
_cell.angle_alpha   90.00
_cell.angle_beta   90.00
_cell.angle_gamma   90.00
#
_symmetry.space_group_name_H-M   'P 1'
#
loop_
_entity.id
_entity.type
_entity.pdbx_description
1 polymer ?
#
loop_
_entity_poly.entity_id
_entity_poly.type
_entity_poly.pdbx_seq_one_letter_code
_entity_poly.pdbx_strand_id
1 'polypeptide(L)'
;MWEIARRIKRAMRSKPVSFTKGEEEEMIKWWKLQYDDREWDWGKEGDPKIPTRPEVENAIGSLSNRKAVGPDGVSSELIKYGGEAATEMYWGIIMEIWQKRTLPKTMKCALVVYKKTRLKETGRLQTDNTT
;
A
#
# COMPACT_ATOMS: atom_id res chain seq x y z
N MET A 1 -8.47 32.17 10.37
CA MET A 1 -8.46 30.69 10.47
C MET A 1 -7.49 30.00 9.50
N TRP A 2 -7.42 30.36 8.21
CA TRP A 2 -6.49 29.73 7.23
C TRP A 2 -4.99 29.93 7.53
N GLU A 3 -4.62 31.06 8.15
CA GLU A 3 -3.23 31.40 8.50
C GLU A 3 -2.66 30.54 9.64
N ILE A 4 -3.51 30.15 10.60
CA ILE A 4 -3.14 29.35 11.78
C ILE A 4 -2.84 27.90 11.35
N ALA A 5 -3.72 27.31 10.52
CA ALA A 5 -3.51 25.98 9.97
C ALA A 5 -2.26 25.88 9.08
N ARG A 6 -1.93 26.96 8.33
CA ARG A 6 -0.69 27.02 7.53
C ARG A 6 0.56 27.12 8.41
N ARG A 7 0.49 27.84 9.53
CA ARG A 7 1.56 27.92 10.54
C ARG A 7 1.83 26.57 11.21
N ILE A 8 0.78 25.83 11.60
CA ILE A 8 0.92 24.52 12.23
C ILE A 8 1.50 23.48 11.25
N LYS A 9 1.01 23.42 10.00
CA LYS A 9 1.59 22.55 8.95
C LYS A 9 3.06 22.87 8.62
N ARG A 10 3.47 24.14 8.77
CA ARG A 10 4.85 24.58 8.57
C ARG A 10 5.73 24.20 9.77
N ALA A 11 5.21 24.36 10.98
CA ALA A 11 5.86 23.95 12.23
C ALA A 11 6.08 22.42 12.29
N MET A 12 5.14 21.62 11.77
CA MET A 12 5.25 20.16 11.66
C MET A 12 6.32 19.68 10.65
N ARG A 13 6.81 20.54 9.73
CA ARG A 13 7.90 20.19 8.80
C ARG A 13 9.29 20.50 9.37
N SER A 14 9.37 21.35 10.38
CA SER A 14 10.55 21.54 11.22
C SER A 14 10.43 20.65 12.47
N LYS A 15 11.53 20.33 13.13
CA LYS A 15 11.55 19.49 14.35
C LYS A 15 10.45 19.93 15.33
N PRO A 16 9.74 18.99 15.98
CA PRO A 16 8.50 19.29 16.68
C PRO A 16 8.72 20.36 17.73
N VAL A 17 7.99 21.47 17.59
CA VAL A 17 7.83 22.47 18.65
C VAL A 17 7.09 21.74 19.77
N SER A 18 7.71 21.63 20.94
CA SER A 18 7.07 21.05 22.12
C SER A 18 5.81 21.85 22.43
N PHE A 19 4.64 21.24 22.23
CA PHE A 19 3.38 21.87 22.60
C PHE A 19 3.26 21.91 24.12
N THR A 20 2.75 23.02 24.65
CA THR A 20 2.33 23.03 26.05
C THR A 20 1.07 22.18 26.19
N LYS A 21 0.85 21.62 27.39
CA LYS A 21 -0.26 20.69 27.65
C LYS A 21 -1.64 21.26 27.27
N GLY A 22 -1.82 22.58 27.42
CA GLY A 22 -3.05 23.27 27.01
C GLY A 22 -3.24 23.37 25.49
N GLU A 23 -2.15 23.51 24.73
CA GLU A 23 -2.21 23.57 23.26
C GLU A 23 -2.47 22.18 22.67
N GLU A 24 -1.97 21.11 23.30
CA GLU A 24 -2.29 19.73 22.93
C GLU A 24 -3.78 19.43 23.16
N GLU A 25 -4.34 19.88 24.29
CA GLU A 25 -5.75 19.71 24.61
C GLU A 25 -6.66 20.46 23.63
N GLU A 26 -6.30 21.70 23.26
CA GLU A 26 -7.02 22.43 22.21
C GLU A 26 -6.90 21.76 20.84
N MET A 27 -5.74 21.19 20.52
CA MET A 27 -5.55 20.40 19.30
C MET A 27 -6.41 19.15 19.28
N ILE A 28 -6.44 18.37 20.36
CA ILE A 28 -7.27 17.16 20.50
C ILE A 28 -8.74 17.55 20.40
N LYS A 29 -9.16 18.63 21.07
CA LYS A 29 -10.52 19.16 20.99
C LYS A 29 -10.88 19.56 19.57
N TRP A 30 -9.98 20.25 18.86
CA TRP A 30 -10.17 20.65 17.47
C TRP A 30 -10.24 19.44 16.52
N TRP A 31 -9.39 18.43 16.74
CA TRP A 31 -9.43 17.15 16.00
C TRP A 31 -10.75 16.42 16.20
N LYS A 32 -11.25 16.34 17.44
CA LYS A 32 -12.55 15.72 17.76
C LYS A 32 -13.75 16.51 17.24
N LEU A 33 -13.64 17.84 17.14
CA LEU A 33 -14.75 18.68 16.64
C LEU A 33 -14.86 18.66 15.11
N GLN A 34 -13.75 18.42 14.42
CA GLN A 34 -13.68 18.45 12.96
C GLN A 34 -13.79 17.07 12.32
N TYR A 35 -13.39 16.01 13.05
CA TYR A 35 -13.74 14.64 12.74
C TYR A 35 -14.94 14.25 13.59
N ASP A 36 -16.13 14.57 13.07
CA ASP A 36 -17.39 13.89 13.37
C ASP A 36 -17.14 12.42 13.73
N ASP A 37 -17.41 12.07 15.00
CA ASP A 37 -17.42 10.73 15.60
C ASP A 37 -18.51 9.84 14.94
N ARG A 38 -18.51 9.76 13.60
CA ARG A 38 -18.98 8.56 12.91
C ARG A 38 -18.02 7.46 13.30
N GLU A 39 -18.32 6.87 14.45
CA GLU A 39 -17.86 5.59 14.98
C GLU A 39 -17.10 4.82 13.91
N TRP A 40 -15.78 4.94 13.95
CA TRP A 40 -14.93 3.99 13.26
C TRP A 40 -14.97 2.71 14.09
N ASP A 41 -16.04 1.97 13.89
CA ASP A 41 -16.34 0.70 14.49
C ASP A 41 -15.29 -0.34 14.06
N TRP A 42 -14.25 -0.48 14.88
CA TRP A 42 -13.28 -1.57 14.80
C TRP A 42 -13.79 -2.86 15.46
N GLY A 43 -15.10 -3.00 15.72
CA GLY A 43 -15.61 -4.00 16.67
C GLY A 43 -17.06 -4.46 16.55
N LYS A 44 -17.78 -4.29 15.44
CA LYS A 44 -18.89 -5.21 15.10
C LYS A 44 -18.24 -6.53 14.72
N GLU A 45 -18.09 -7.38 15.72
CA GLU A 45 -17.81 -8.81 15.63
C GLU A 45 -19.00 -9.50 14.94
N GLY A 46 -19.16 -9.21 13.65
CA GLY A 46 -19.86 -10.09 12.72
C GLY A 46 -18.80 -11.02 12.15
N ASP A 47 -19.11 -12.31 12.05
CA ASP A 47 -18.25 -13.28 11.41
C ASP A 47 -17.61 -12.70 10.15
N PRO A 48 -16.30 -12.91 9.93
CA PRO A 48 -15.64 -12.36 8.77
C PRO A 48 -16.45 -12.81 7.53
N LYS A 49 -17.02 -11.82 6.84
CA LYS A 49 -17.98 -12.03 5.76
C LYS A 49 -17.30 -12.88 4.70
N ILE A 50 -17.90 -14.04 4.41
CA ILE A 50 -17.45 -14.88 3.30
C ILE A 50 -17.42 -13.99 2.07
N PRO A 51 -16.29 -13.93 1.34
CA PRO A 51 -16.21 -13.13 0.15
C PRO A 51 -17.37 -13.53 -0.79
N THR A 52 -17.80 -12.65 -1.66
CA THR A 52 -18.82 -13.01 -2.66
C THR A 52 -18.27 -12.87 -4.06
N ARG A 53 -18.79 -13.65 -4.99
CA ARG A 53 -18.33 -13.59 -6.38
C ARG A 53 -18.43 -12.18 -6.99
N PRO A 54 -19.51 -11.39 -6.79
CA PRO A 54 -19.57 -10.01 -7.28
C PRO A 54 -18.53 -9.09 -6.65
N GLU A 55 -18.17 -9.30 -5.38
CA GLU A 55 -17.10 -8.53 -4.73
C GLU A 55 -15.74 -8.81 -5.40
N VAL A 56 -15.49 -10.08 -5.75
CA VAL A 56 -14.25 -10.46 -6.45
C VAL A 56 -14.22 -9.96 -7.88
N GLU A 57 -15.34 -10.00 -8.59
CA GLU A 57 -15.46 -9.40 -9.92
C GLU A 57 -15.15 -7.89 -9.90
N ASN A 58 -15.73 -7.16 -8.95
CA ASN A 58 -15.45 -5.75 -8.74
C ASN A 58 -13.98 -5.50 -8.39
N ALA A 59 -13.38 -6.35 -7.55
CA ALA A 59 -11.98 -6.27 -7.19
C ALA A 59 -11.07 -6.49 -8.41
N ILE A 60 -11.36 -7.48 -9.26
CA ILE A 60 -10.65 -7.73 -10.52
C ILE A 60 -10.74 -6.49 -11.44
N GLY A 61 -11.92 -5.89 -11.58
CA GLY A 61 -12.12 -4.67 -12.35
C GLY A 61 -11.26 -3.49 -11.85
N SER A 62 -11.10 -3.38 -10.53
CA SER A 62 -10.34 -2.33 -9.86
C SER A 62 -8.82 -2.47 -9.94
N LEU A 63 -8.28 -3.60 -10.40
CA LEU A 63 -6.84 -3.81 -10.53
C LEU A 63 -6.20 -2.71 -11.39
N SER A 64 -4.95 -2.34 -11.13
CA SER A 64 -4.28 -1.33 -11.96
C SER A 64 -3.49 -2.00 -13.08
N ASN A 65 -3.56 -1.43 -14.28
CA ASN A 65 -2.83 -1.97 -15.44
C ASN A 65 -1.33 -1.62 -15.36
N ARG A 66 -0.52 -2.37 -16.12
CA ARG A 66 0.93 -2.21 -16.28
C ARG A 66 1.70 -2.35 -14.97
N LYS A 67 1.15 -3.10 -14.03
CA LYS A 67 1.85 -3.46 -12.80
C LYS A 67 2.83 -4.60 -13.07
N ALA A 68 3.89 -4.62 -12.26
CA ALA A 68 4.85 -5.70 -12.28
C ALA A 68 4.12 -7.00 -11.98
N VAL A 69 4.42 -8.00 -12.80
CA VAL A 69 3.83 -9.33 -12.72
C VAL A 69 4.42 -10.07 -11.52
N GLY A 70 3.62 -10.93 -10.89
CA GLY A 70 4.08 -11.80 -9.81
C GLY A 70 5.05 -12.89 -10.30
N PRO A 71 5.52 -13.76 -9.39
CA PRO A 71 6.34 -14.92 -9.73
C PRO A 71 5.64 -15.92 -10.68
N ASP A 72 4.31 -15.84 -10.77
CA ASP A 72 3.45 -16.68 -11.59
C ASP A 72 3.35 -16.25 -13.07
N GLY A 73 3.88 -15.07 -13.42
CA GLY A 73 3.81 -14.59 -14.80
C GLY A 73 2.43 -14.03 -15.20
N VAL A 74 1.47 -13.91 -14.26
CA VAL A 74 0.12 -13.45 -14.55
C VAL A 74 -0.02 -11.93 -14.38
N SER A 75 -0.31 -11.21 -15.46
CA SER A 75 -0.50 -9.76 -15.41
C SER A 75 -1.93 -9.36 -15.03
N SER A 76 -2.08 -8.15 -14.49
CA SER A 76 -3.38 -7.54 -14.18
C SER A 76 -4.35 -7.52 -15.36
N GLU A 77 -3.83 -7.33 -16.57
CA GLU A 77 -4.58 -7.30 -17.82
C GLU A 77 -5.14 -8.68 -18.15
N LEU A 78 -4.33 -9.73 -17.98
CA LEU A 78 -4.76 -11.09 -18.26
C LEU A 78 -5.93 -11.51 -17.36
N ILE A 79 -5.87 -11.10 -16.09
CA ILE A 79 -6.94 -11.36 -15.11
C ILE A 79 -8.22 -10.64 -15.52
N LYS A 80 -8.12 -9.36 -15.89
CA LYS A 80 -9.29 -8.55 -16.30
C LYS A 80 -9.92 -9.02 -17.60
N TYR A 81 -9.11 -9.31 -18.60
CA TYR A 81 -9.58 -9.71 -19.92
C TYR A 81 -10.00 -11.19 -19.98
N GLY A 82 -9.64 -11.99 -18.97
CA GLY A 82 -10.07 -13.37 -18.86
C GLY A 82 -11.57 -13.55 -18.56
N GLY A 83 -12.28 -12.46 -18.22
CA GLY A 83 -13.73 -12.44 -18.06
C GLY A 83 -14.23 -13.44 -17.00
N GLU A 84 -15.38 -14.04 -17.26
CA GLU A 84 -16.07 -14.97 -16.36
C GLU A 84 -15.20 -16.13 -15.86
N ALA A 85 -14.43 -16.74 -16.77
CA ALA A 85 -13.58 -17.89 -16.43
C ALA A 85 -12.46 -17.51 -15.46
N ALA A 86 -11.88 -16.32 -15.62
CA ALA A 86 -10.90 -15.79 -14.68
C ALA A 86 -11.57 -15.47 -13.34
N THR A 87 -12.72 -14.80 -13.36
CA THR A 87 -13.48 -14.48 -12.14
C THR A 87 -13.80 -15.74 -11.33
N GLU A 88 -14.28 -16.81 -11.97
CA GLU A 88 -14.59 -18.07 -11.30
C GLU A 88 -13.35 -18.74 -10.69
N MET A 89 -12.23 -18.75 -11.44
CA MET A 89 -10.96 -19.29 -10.95
C MET A 89 -10.45 -18.53 -9.72
N TYR A 90 -10.39 -17.20 -9.80
CA TYR A 90 -9.94 -16.36 -8.68
C TYR A 90 -10.88 -16.41 -7.50
N TRP A 91 -12.19 -16.49 -7.76
CA TRP A 91 -13.22 -16.71 -6.75
C TRP A 91 -12.95 -17.99 -5.94
N GLY A 92 -12.69 -19.10 -6.62
CA GLY A 92 -12.34 -20.37 -5.99
C GLY A 92 -11.06 -20.29 -5.14
N ILE A 93 -10.00 -19.66 -5.64
CA ILE A 93 -8.74 -19.49 -4.88
C ILE A 93 -8.96 -18.66 -3.61
N ILE A 94 -9.69 -17.55 -3.72
CA ILE A 94 -9.99 -16.68 -2.58
C ILE A 94 -10.82 -17.44 -1.53
N MET A 95 -11.80 -18.21 -1.96
CA MET A 95 -12.59 -19.07 -1.08
C MET A 95 -11.74 -20.13 -0.38
N GLU A 96 -10.81 -20.76 -1.09
CA GLU A 96 -9.89 -21.74 -0.50
C GLU A 96 -8.99 -21.10 0.57
N ILE A 97 -8.43 -19.92 0.28
CA ILE A 97 -7.63 -19.15 1.24
C ILE A 97 -8.48 -18.77 2.46
N TRP A 98 -9.73 -18.37 2.23
CA TRP A 98 -10.67 -17.98 3.27
C TRP A 98 -10.99 -19.15 4.21
N GLN A 99 -11.32 -20.32 3.65
CA GLN A 99 -11.63 -21.53 4.40
C GLN A 99 -10.42 -22.05 5.18
N LYS A 100 -9.24 -22.07 4.55
CA LYS A 100 -8.01 -22.58 5.18
C LYS A 100 -7.36 -21.57 6.13
N ARG A 101 -7.82 -20.32 6.15
CA ARG A 101 -7.22 -19.19 6.90
C ARG A 101 -5.71 -19.06 6.69
N THR A 102 -5.21 -19.51 5.53
CA THR A 102 -3.78 -19.65 5.25
C THR A 102 -3.47 -19.11 3.87
N LEU A 103 -2.52 -18.16 3.80
CA LEU A 103 -2.01 -17.63 2.54
C LEU A 103 -0.88 -18.52 1.98
N PRO A 104 -0.92 -18.88 0.68
CA PRO A 104 0.17 -19.59 0.02
C PRO A 104 1.51 -18.86 0.21
N LYS A 105 2.57 -19.62 0.47
CA LYS A 105 3.92 -19.04 0.65
C LYS A 105 4.40 -18.27 -0.58
N THR A 106 4.06 -18.75 -1.76
CA THR A 106 4.39 -18.13 -3.05
C THR A 106 3.82 -16.73 -3.20
N MET A 107 2.60 -16.49 -2.68
CA MET A 107 1.97 -15.16 -2.68
C MET A 107 2.67 -14.16 -1.74
N LYS A 108 3.49 -14.63 -0.79
CA LYS A 108 4.27 -13.77 0.13
C LYS A 108 5.60 -13.32 -0.47
N CYS A 109 6.01 -13.90 -1.61
CA CYS A 109 7.28 -13.60 -2.24
C CYS A 109 7.13 -12.43 -3.22
N ALA A 110 8.00 -11.42 -3.10
CA ALA A 110 8.09 -10.32 -4.05
C ALA A 110 9.45 -10.38 -4.79
N LEU A 111 9.43 -10.17 -6.10
CA LEU A 111 10.66 -10.07 -6.90
C LEU A 111 11.19 -8.63 -6.80
N VAL A 112 12.33 -8.45 -6.11
CA VAL A 112 12.98 -7.15 -5.95
C VAL A 112 13.95 -6.93 -7.11
N VAL A 113 13.68 -5.93 -7.97
CA VAL A 113 14.58 -5.54 -9.05
C VAL A 113 15.33 -4.27 -8.66
N TYR A 114 16.67 -4.34 -8.63
CA TYR A 114 17.51 -3.18 -8.38
C TYR A 114 17.64 -2.33 -9.65
N LYS A 115 17.47 -1.01 -9.50
CA LYS A 115 17.74 -0.05 -10.57
C LYS A 115 19.26 0.01 -10.83
N LYS A 116 19.71 -0.37 -12.03
CA LYS A 116 21.10 -0.17 -12.45
C LYS A 116 21.37 1.33 -12.58
N THR A 117 22.07 1.92 -11.62
CA THR A 117 22.66 3.25 -11.75
C THR A 117 23.91 3.16 -12.63
N ARG A 118 24.09 4.12 -13.55
CA ARG A 118 25.31 4.25 -14.37
C ARG A 118 26.47 4.57 -13.44
N LEU A 119 27.33 3.59 -13.15
CA LEU A 119 28.62 3.85 -12.50
C LEU A 119 29.39 4.79 -13.44
N LYS A 120 29.76 5.98 -12.97
CA LYS A 120 30.75 6.81 -13.67
C LYS A 120 32.08 6.07 -13.52
N GLU A 121 32.62 5.55 -14.62
CA GLU A 121 34.00 5.07 -14.66
C GLU A 121 34.93 6.24 -14.33
N THR A 122 35.34 6.35 -13.07
CA THR A 122 36.54 7.11 -12.69
C THR A 122 37.70 6.14 -12.60
N GLY A 123 38.16 5.68 -13.77
CA GLY A 123 39.45 5.02 -13.92
C GLY A 123 40.50 6.07 -14.29
N ARG A 124 41.21 6.62 -13.29
CA ARG A 124 42.56 7.13 -13.54
C ARG A 124 43.41 5.90 -13.85
N LEU A 125 43.87 5.77 -15.09
CA LEU A 125 44.98 4.88 -15.42
C LEU A 125 46.19 5.38 -14.60
N GLN A 126 46.52 4.69 -13.51
CA GLN A 126 47.90 4.67 -13.05
C GLN A 126 48.65 3.85 -14.09
N THR A 127 49.46 4.53 -14.90
CA THR A 127 50.49 3.87 -15.67
C THR A 127 51.62 3.58 -14.70
N ASP A 128 51.73 2.32 -14.30
CA ASP A 128 52.87 1.85 -13.53
C ASP A 128 54.09 1.86 -14.45
N ASN A 129 54.92 2.89 -14.29
CA ASN A 129 56.27 2.90 -14.82
C ASN A 129 57.05 1.72 -14.22
N THR A 130 57.39 0.73 -15.05
CA THR A 130 58.42 -0.25 -14.69
C THR A 130 59.36 -0.46 -15.88
N THR A 131 60.55 0.11 -15.69
CA THR A 131 61.90 -0.19 -16.23
C THR A 131 62.12 -0.20 -17.74
#